data_AF-A0A819EMW4-F1
#
_entry.id   AF-A0A819EMW4-F1
#
_cell.length_a   1.000
_cell.length_b   1.000
_cell.length_c   1.000
_cell.angle_alpha   90.00
_cell.angle_beta   90.00
_cell.angle_gamma   90.00
#
_symmetry.space_group_name_H-M   'P 1'
#
loop_
_entity.id
_entity.type
_entity.pdbx_description
1 polymer ?
#
loop_
_entity_poly.entity_id
_entity_poly.type
_entity_poly.pdbx_seq_one_letter_code
_entity_poly.pdbx_strand_id
1 'polypeptide(L)'
;MSTSTTYIADPQHVFNIPKENNNFQSLVNLFPIKKEEHRSLPCLDRAIRRLDFDFYNDLLPTIAKWASDHTQEKSIEPLQAGTTASIVYTAAQARYIFANAFFLNTIPGYGNIELNDLYNSLDNELAIERIRCLIEYFRLSSQQNEDRQISIERYSYGNELPDWSKQNILLESSKINIITDRMEDANEAQGFVDFANKHLHIHRIIPSATQEEVLFSCCPEAFLSILVCDTLQDDEIVILRGCKRFINYTGYEDTFCYKGHYHEQNPTYIQDILVLDACYSSHFTRNNVNRDLGKAWAAFKKSKDEIIVTGKWGCGVFGGDLIFKFLRQICAAMLLGNHFKRLDYSVRGNENLASKLKYIRNKLEKNKRTVADIYQMMIQHSETEKKSASQPEFSDYCEKWLNS
;
A
#
# COMPACT_ATOMS: atom_id res chain seq x y z
N MET A 1 8.62 20.89 -36.48
CA MET A 1 9.31 21.45 -35.30
C MET A 1 8.47 22.59 -34.78
N SER A 2 7.64 22.33 -33.76
CA SER A 2 6.99 23.37 -32.97
C SER A 2 7.31 23.08 -31.52
N THR A 3 8.31 23.77 -31.01
CA THR A 3 8.65 23.82 -29.60
C THR A 3 7.47 24.44 -28.85
N SER A 4 6.71 23.62 -28.12
CA SER A 4 5.76 24.12 -27.12
C SER A 4 6.56 24.59 -25.91
N THR A 5 6.89 25.88 -25.88
CA THR A 5 7.43 26.52 -24.69
C THR A 5 6.32 26.55 -23.63
N THR A 6 6.42 25.66 -22.65
CA THR A 6 5.64 25.75 -21.41
C THR A 6 6.05 27.05 -20.71
N TYR A 7 5.13 28.01 -20.60
CA TYR A 7 5.35 29.20 -19.79
C TYR A 7 5.41 28.77 -18.32
N ILE A 8 6.61 28.77 -17.74
CA ILE A 8 6.84 28.61 -16.31
C ILE A 8 6.50 29.96 -15.66
N ALA A 9 5.54 29.98 -14.74
CA ALA A 9 5.22 31.17 -13.97
C ALA A 9 6.43 31.57 -13.11
N ASP A 10 6.79 32.86 -13.13
CA ASP A 10 7.88 33.42 -12.33
C ASP A 10 7.59 33.26 -10.82
N PRO A 11 8.43 32.56 -10.03
CA PRO A 11 8.23 32.35 -8.60
C PRO A 11 8.08 33.64 -7.80
N GLN A 12 8.62 34.76 -8.26
CA GLN A 12 8.54 36.03 -7.55
C GLN A 12 7.11 36.60 -7.44
N HIS A 13 6.18 36.16 -8.30
CA HIS A 13 4.77 36.57 -8.19
C HIS A 13 3.98 35.83 -7.11
N VAL A 14 4.43 34.65 -6.66
CA VAL A 14 3.79 33.90 -5.57
C VAL A 14 4.06 34.56 -4.21
N PHE A 15 5.19 35.26 -4.06
CA PHE A 15 5.59 35.91 -2.81
C PHE A 15 4.97 37.31 -2.59
N ASN A 16 4.18 37.83 -3.53
CA ASN A 16 3.57 39.17 -3.49
C ASN A 16 2.03 39.16 -3.43
N ILE A 17 1.41 38.10 -2.91
CA ILE A 17 -0.05 38.02 -2.77
C ILE A 17 -0.51 38.99 -1.65
N PRO A 18 -1.36 39.99 -1.96
CA PRO A 18 -1.90 40.91 -0.94
C PRO A 18 -2.74 40.16 0.09
N LYS A 19 -2.58 40.51 1.38
CA LYS A 19 -3.20 39.88 2.57
C LYS A 19 -4.73 39.72 2.51
N GLU A 20 -5.41 40.39 1.58
CA GLU A 20 -6.87 40.41 1.47
C GLU A 20 -7.43 39.37 0.46
N ASN A 21 -6.57 38.64 -0.28
CA ASN A 21 -6.96 37.61 -1.27
C ASN A 21 -6.35 36.21 -0.99
N ASN A 22 -6.21 35.83 0.27
CA ASN A 22 -5.72 34.50 0.69
C ASN A 22 -6.79 33.41 0.50
N ASN A 23 -7.12 33.04 -0.74
CA ASN A 23 -7.82 31.78 -1.00
C ASN A 23 -6.96 30.86 -1.87
N PHE A 24 -6.95 29.56 -1.56
CA PHE A 24 -6.22 28.54 -2.30
C PHE A 24 -6.54 28.58 -3.81
N GLN A 25 -7.76 28.99 -4.17
CA GLN A 25 -8.18 29.18 -5.55
C GLN A 25 -7.33 30.21 -6.31
N SER A 26 -6.90 31.29 -5.65
CA SER A 26 -6.04 32.33 -6.25
C SER A 26 -4.62 31.81 -6.50
N LEU A 27 -4.12 30.90 -5.65
CA LEU A 27 -2.83 30.22 -5.83
C LEU A 27 -2.90 29.16 -6.93
N VAL A 28 -3.96 28.35 -6.95
CA VAL A 28 -4.32 27.41 -8.02
C VAL A 28 -4.36 28.12 -9.38
N ASN A 29 -4.90 29.34 -9.44
CA ASN A 29 -4.93 30.15 -10.67
C ASN A 29 -3.55 30.70 -11.10
N LEU A 30 -2.53 30.70 -10.22
CA LEU A 30 -1.15 31.07 -10.56
C LEU A 30 -0.35 29.89 -11.15
N PHE A 31 -0.82 28.66 -10.96
CA PHE A 31 -0.29 27.47 -11.63
C PHE A 31 -1.11 27.19 -12.90
N PRO A 32 -0.51 26.71 -14.00
CA PRO A 32 -1.18 26.52 -15.28
C PRO A 32 -2.15 25.32 -15.24
N ILE A 33 -3.22 25.44 -14.47
CA ILE A 33 -4.34 24.51 -14.49
C ILE A 33 -5.19 24.90 -15.70
N LYS A 34 -5.59 23.90 -16.49
CA LYS A 34 -6.52 24.09 -17.61
C LYS A 34 -7.69 24.95 -17.12
N LYS A 35 -7.86 26.11 -17.75
CA LYS A 35 -8.94 27.07 -17.54
C LYS A 35 -10.30 26.36 -17.59
N GLU A 36 -10.78 25.91 -16.44
CA GLU A 36 -12.20 25.62 -16.20
C GLU A 36 -12.60 26.33 -14.90
N GLU A 37 -13.76 26.97 -14.98
CA GLU A 37 -14.28 28.01 -14.10
C GLU A 37 -14.32 27.60 -12.61
N HIS A 38 -14.03 28.57 -11.72
CA HIS A 38 -14.30 28.58 -10.27
C HIS A 38 -14.74 27.25 -9.64
N ARG A 39 -13.84 26.27 -9.57
CA ARG A 39 -14.13 24.98 -8.95
C ARG A 39 -14.00 25.14 -7.44
N SER A 40 -15.10 25.02 -6.70
CA SER A 40 -15.02 24.94 -5.24
C SER A 40 -14.28 23.66 -4.84
N LEU A 41 -13.33 23.75 -3.89
CA LEU A 41 -12.58 22.61 -3.36
C LEU A 41 -13.05 22.32 -1.91
N PRO A 42 -14.30 21.84 -1.73
CA PRO A 42 -14.97 21.81 -0.43
C PRO A 42 -14.25 20.95 0.62
N CYS A 43 -13.68 19.80 0.23
CA CYS A 43 -12.99 18.93 1.18
C CYS A 43 -11.64 19.51 1.60
N LEU A 44 -10.91 20.19 0.71
CA LEU A 44 -9.66 20.86 1.07
C LEU A 44 -9.91 22.01 2.05
N ASP A 45 -10.89 22.86 1.76
CA ASP A 45 -11.28 23.98 2.61
C ASP A 45 -11.73 23.51 4.00
N ARG A 46 -12.49 22.41 4.07
CA ARG A 46 -12.85 21.78 5.36
C ARG A 46 -11.67 21.15 6.07
N ALA A 47 -10.75 20.50 5.36
CA ALA A 47 -9.54 19.93 5.96
C ALA A 47 -8.68 21.03 6.59
N ILE A 48 -8.49 22.16 5.90
CA ILE A 48 -7.75 23.32 6.40
C ILE A 48 -8.40 23.89 7.67
N ARG A 49 -9.74 24.03 7.69
CA ARG A 49 -10.48 24.49 8.88
C ARG A 49 -10.35 23.59 10.11
N ARG A 50 -9.90 22.34 9.96
CA ARG A 50 -9.68 21.37 11.05
C ARG A 50 -8.23 21.34 11.57
N LEU A 51 -7.34 22.15 11.00
CA LEU A 51 -5.95 22.22 11.43
C LEU A 51 -5.84 23.05 12.70
N ASP A 52 -4.81 22.76 13.50
CA ASP A 52 -4.49 23.49 14.73
C ASP A 52 -3.45 24.61 14.52
N PHE A 53 -3.18 24.97 13.26
CA PHE A 53 -2.21 25.98 12.84
C PHE A 53 -2.70 26.78 11.62
N ASP A 54 -2.04 27.91 11.33
CA ASP A 54 -2.40 28.75 10.18
C ASP A 54 -1.79 28.17 8.90
N PHE A 55 -2.54 27.35 8.20
CA PHE A 55 -2.09 26.72 6.96
C PHE A 55 -1.55 27.73 5.93
N TYR A 56 -2.23 28.87 5.76
CA TYR A 56 -1.92 29.82 4.70
C TYR A 56 -0.62 30.58 4.98
N ASN A 57 -0.35 30.90 6.24
CA ASN A 57 0.86 31.63 6.63
C ASN A 57 2.03 30.69 6.99
N ASP A 58 1.76 29.57 7.64
CA ASP A 58 2.81 28.73 8.25
C ASP A 58 3.32 27.64 7.29
N LEU A 59 2.50 27.15 6.36
CA LEU A 59 2.84 25.95 5.55
C LEU A 59 2.74 26.15 4.05
N LEU A 60 1.69 26.81 3.56
CA LEU A 60 1.46 27.01 2.13
C LEU A 60 2.64 27.68 1.39
N PRO A 61 3.35 28.68 1.94
CA PRO A 61 4.54 29.24 1.31
C PRO A 61 5.67 28.21 1.14
N THR A 62 5.80 27.29 2.10
CA THR A 62 6.79 26.20 2.04
C THR A 62 6.44 25.20 0.95
N ILE A 63 5.16 24.80 0.84
CA ILE A 63 4.70 23.91 -0.24
C ILE A 63 4.93 24.58 -1.61
N ALA A 64 4.59 25.87 -1.75
CA ALA A 64 4.83 26.62 -2.98
C ALA A 64 6.33 26.71 -3.35
N LYS A 65 7.19 26.92 -2.35
CA LYS A 65 8.65 26.90 -2.52
C LYS A 65 9.13 25.54 -3.03
N TRP A 66 8.66 24.43 -2.45
CA TRP A 66 9.03 23.09 -2.92
C TRP A 66 8.50 22.82 -4.32
N ALA A 67 7.28 23.21 -4.66
CA ALA A 67 6.74 23.02 -6.01
C ALA A 67 7.58 23.75 -7.09
N SER A 68 8.21 24.87 -6.72
CA SER A 68 9.03 25.70 -7.60
C SER A 68 10.53 25.35 -7.57
N ASP A 69 10.95 24.39 -6.74
CA ASP A 69 12.36 24.00 -6.60
C ASP A 69 12.76 22.98 -7.67
N HIS A 70 12.97 23.45 -8.90
CA HIS A 70 13.38 22.62 -10.03
C HIS A 70 14.72 21.88 -9.83
N THR A 71 15.51 22.23 -8.80
CA THR A 71 16.72 21.44 -8.48
C THR A 71 16.38 20.03 -7.98
N GLN A 72 15.16 19.83 -7.50
CA GLN A 72 14.63 18.54 -7.05
C GLN A 72 13.87 17.80 -8.15
N GLU A 73 13.78 18.37 -9.36
CA GLU A 73 13.12 17.72 -10.48
C GLU A 73 13.91 16.47 -10.89
N LYS A 74 13.19 15.35 -11.00
CA LYS A 74 13.74 14.08 -11.47
C LYS A 74 12.80 13.51 -12.51
N SER A 75 13.38 13.04 -13.62
CA SER A 75 12.64 12.34 -14.67
C SER A 75 11.86 11.17 -14.08
N ILE A 76 10.58 11.08 -14.41
CA ILE A 76 9.74 9.94 -14.07
C ILE A 76 10.05 8.84 -15.08
N GLU A 77 10.82 7.85 -14.64
CA GLU A 77 11.15 6.67 -15.43
C GLU A 77 10.25 5.51 -15.00
N PRO A 78 9.43 4.95 -15.91
CA PRO A 78 8.49 3.91 -15.54
C PRO A 78 9.19 2.58 -15.27
N LEU A 79 8.81 1.93 -14.18
CA LEU A 79 9.07 0.54 -13.90
C LEU A 79 8.10 -0.32 -14.71
N GLN A 80 8.51 -0.61 -15.95
CA GLN A 80 7.71 -1.28 -16.97
C GLN A 80 7.29 -2.69 -16.57
N ALA A 81 6.09 -3.11 -16.98
CA ALA A 81 5.63 -4.48 -16.82
C ALA A 81 6.57 -5.50 -17.49
N GLY A 82 6.79 -6.62 -16.80
CA GLY A 82 7.72 -7.69 -17.20
C GLY A 82 9.19 -7.42 -16.87
N THR A 83 9.51 -6.36 -16.12
CA THR A 83 10.89 -6.00 -15.79
C THR A 83 11.21 -6.13 -14.31
N THR A 84 12.48 -6.45 -14.02
CA THR A 84 13.05 -6.27 -12.68
C THR A 84 13.89 -5.01 -12.70
N ALA A 85 13.43 -3.97 -12.02
CA ALA A 85 14.06 -2.64 -12.02
C ALA A 85 13.76 -1.90 -10.73
N SER A 86 14.54 -0.86 -10.45
CA SER A 86 14.35 -0.01 -9.26
C SER A 86 14.56 1.45 -9.60
N ILE A 87 13.81 2.31 -8.93
CA ILE A 87 14.05 3.76 -8.95
C ILE A 87 14.11 4.27 -7.51
N VAL A 88 15.02 5.22 -7.27
CA VAL A 88 15.23 5.83 -5.95
C VAL A 88 14.89 7.31 -6.01
N TYR A 89 14.08 7.79 -5.08
CA TYR A 89 13.84 9.21 -4.85
C TYR A 89 14.43 9.63 -3.50
N THR A 90 14.91 10.86 -3.38
CA THR A 90 15.16 11.44 -2.06
C THR A 90 13.86 11.95 -1.45
N ALA A 91 13.79 12.10 -0.12
CA ALA A 91 12.66 12.76 0.54
C ALA A 91 12.43 14.18 0.00
N ALA A 92 13.49 14.90 -0.43
CA ALA A 92 13.37 16.20 -1.08
C ALA A 92 12.68 16.13 -2.45
N GLN A 93 13.02 15.12 -3.26
CA GLN A 93 12.33 14.86 -4.54
C GLN A 93 10.87 14.46 -4.32
N ALA A 94 10.59 13.65 -3.28
CA ALA A 94 9.22 13.32 -2.90
C ALA A 94 8.38 14.56 -2.55
N ARG A 95 8.95 15.49 -1.74
CA ARG A 95 8.29 16.77 -1.42
C ARG A 95 8.02 17.62 -2.66
N TYR A 96 8.98 17.71 -3.58
CA TYR A 96 8.81 18.43 -4.86
C TYR A 96 7.63 17.86 -5.66
N ILE A 97 7.57 16.53 -5.81
CA ILE A 97 6.51 15.83 -6.54
C ILE A 97 5.15 16.05 -5.87
N PHE A 98 5.05 15.83 -4.56
CA PHE A 98 3.79 16.00 -3.84
C PHE A 98 3.34 17.45 -3.77
N ALA A 99 4.26 18.41 -3.68
CA ALA A 99 3.91 19.83 -3.73
C ALA A 99 3.30 20.21 -5.08
N ASN A 100 3.84 19.68 -6.20
CA ASN A 100 3.23 19.84 -7.51
C ASN A 100 1.84 19.17 -7.60
N ALA A 101 1.69 17.96 -7.05
CA ALA A 101 0.40 17.28 -6.98
C ALA A 101 -0.63 18.03 -6.11
N PHE A 102 -0.18 18.71 -5.05
CA PHE A 102 -1.00 19.58 -4.20
C PHE A 102 -1.62 20.73 -4.99
N PHE A 103 -0.86 21.32 -5.92
CA PHE A 103 -1.34 22.35 -6.83
C PHE A 103 -2.00 21.80 -8.11
N LEU A 104 -2.36 20.51 -8.14
CA LEU A 104 -3.05 19.86 -9.26
C LEU A 104 -2.28 19.92 -10.59
N ASN A 105 -0.95 19.99 -10.54
CA ASN A 105 -0.09 20.01 -11.71
C ASN A 105 0.27 18.57 -12.12
N THR A 106 -0.08 18.15 -13.34
CA THR A 106 0.18 16.79 -13.83
C THR A 106 1.39 16.68 -14.73
N ILE A 107 2.01 15.48 -14.67
CA ILE A 107 2.81 14.92 -15.75
C ILE A 107 1.89 13.93 -16.50
N PRO A 108 1.54 14.18 -17.79
CA PRO A 108 0.71 13.26 -18.57
C PRO A 108 1.39 11.90 -18.80
N GLY A 109 0.65 10.80 -18.68
CA GLY A 109 1.08 9.46 -19.11
C GLY A 109 1.40 8.45 -18.01
N TYR A 110 1.42 8.85 -16.75
CA TYR A 110 1.68 7.99 -15.59
C TYR A 110 0.64 8.20 -14.47
N GLY A 111 0.57 7.30 -13.48
CA GLY A 111 -0.52 7.28 -12.48
C GLY A 111 -0.78 8.65 -11.84
N ASN A 112 -2.05 8.98 -11.65
CA ASN A 112 -2.47 10.32 -11.27
C ASN A 112 -2.48 10.48 -9.74
N ILE A 113 -1.42 11.06 -9.19
CA ILE A 113 -1.38 11.43 -7.77
C ILE A 113 -1.99 12.81 -7.48
N GLU A 114 -2.62 13.45 -8.47
CA GLU A 114 -3.42 14.66 -8.23
C GLU A 114 -4.48 14.39 -7.18
N LEU A 115 -4.74 15.42 -6.38
CA LEU A 115 -5.66 15.34 -5.26
C LEU A 115 -7.06 15.83 -5.63
N ASN A 116 -7.32 16.04 -6.92
CA ASN A 116 -8.59 16.58 -7.44
C ASN A 116 -9.80 15.74 -6.99
N ASP A 117 -9.67 14.42 -6.98
CA ASP A 117 -10.73 13.51 -6.53
C ASP A 117 -10.99 13.64 -5.03
N LEU A 118 -9.97 13.90 -4.21
CA LEU A 118 -10.15 14.20 -2.80
C LEU A 118 -10.75 15.59 -2.60
N TYR A 119 -10.21 16.62 -3.26
CA TYR A 119 -10.59 18.02 -3.05
C TYR A 119 -12.04 18.32 -3.43
N ASN A 120 -12.49 17.78 -4.56
CA ASN A 120 -13.83 18.04 -5.11
C ASN A 120 -14.91 17.08 -4.61
N SER A 121 -14.57 16.15 -3.72
CA SER A 121 -15.58 15.27 -3.13
C SER A 121 -16.59 16.09 -2.33
N LEU A 122 -17.88 15.93 -2.62
CA LEU A 122 -18.93 16.62 -1.90
C LEU A 122 -19.15 15.94 -0.54
N ASP A 123 -19.01 16.70 0.54
CA ASP A 123 -19.30 16.28 1.92
C ASP A 123 -18.72 14.91 2.34
N ASN A 124 -17.48 14.62 1.92
CA ASN A 124 -16.85 13.34 2.18
C ASN A 124 -15.84 13.44 3.34
N GLU A 125 -16.24 12.96 4.52
CA GLU A 125 -15.40 12.96 5.73
C GLU A 125 -14.09 12.20 5.52
N LEU A 126 -14.13 11.08 4.82
CA LEU A 126 -12.95 10.28 4.51
C LEU A 126 -11.95 11.06 3.63
N ALA A 127 -12.42 11.78 2.61
CA ALA A 127 -11.57 12.66 1.80
C ALA A 127 -10.91 13.74 2.66
N ILE A 128 -11.66 14.36 3.58
CA ILE A 128 -11.15 15.37 4.50
C ILE A 128 -10.02 14.80 5.36
N GLU A 129 -10.22 13.64 5.99
CA GLU A 129 -9.21 13.03 6.87
C GLU A 129 -7.95 12.62 6.10
N ARG A 130 -8.08 12.16 4.84
CA ARG A 130 -6.93 11.85 3.99
C ARG A 130 -6.17 13.10 3.53
N ILE A 131 -6.87 14.19 3.22
CA ILE A 131 -6.23 15.49 2.93
C ILE A 131 -5.45 15.98 4.17
N ARG A 132 -6.01 15.84 5.38
CA ARG A 132 -5.30 16.18 6.62
C ARG A 132 -4.01 15.39 6.78
N CYS A 133 -4.02 14.09 6.48
CA CYS A 133 -2.81 13.26 6.51
C CYS A 133 -1.70 13.82 5.61
N LEU A 134 -2.05 14.25 4.39
CA LEU A 134 -1.08 14.81 3.44
C LEU A 134 -0.59 16.22 3.86
N ILE A 135 -1.47 17.07 4.38
CA ILE A 135 -1.08 18.38 4.92
C ILE A 135 -0.08 18.20 6.08
N GLU A 136 -0.34 17.25 6.98
CA GLU A 136 0.55 16.95 8.10
C GLU A 136 1.87 16.31 7.65
N TYR A 137 1.89 15.56 6.55
CA TYR A 137 3.14 15.14 5.90
C TYR A 137 4.00 16.35 5.49
N PHE A 138 3.43 17.36 4.83
CA PHE A 138 4.17 18.57 4.47
C PHE A 138 4.66 19.32 5.71
N ARG A 139 3.82 19.43 6.74
CA ARG A 139 4.16 20.09 8.02
C ARG A 139 5.32 19.40 8.72
N LEU A 140 5.28 18.08 8.85
CA LEU A 140 6.35 17.32 9.49
C LEU A 140 7.63 17.37 8.66
N SER A 141 7.52 17.25 7.34
CA SER A 141 8.67 17.29 6.44
C SER A 141 9.31 18.68 6.34
N SER A 142 8.64 19.76 6.72
CA SER A 142 9.24 21.11 6.75
C SER A 142 10.12 21.36 7.96
N GLN A 143 9.92 20.56 9.01
CA GLN A 143 10.68 20.62 10.27
C GLN A 143 11.94 19.77 10.22
N GLN A 144 12.14 19.03 9.13
CA GLN A 144 13.18 18.03 9.01
C GLN A 144 13.94 18.25 7.70
N ASN A 145 15.26 18.18 7.78
CA ASN A 145 16.11 18.18 6.60
C ASN A 145 16.77 16.81 6.50
N GLU A 146 16.11 15.89 5.79
CA GLU A 146 16.59 14.52 5.60
C GLU A 146 16.88 14.23 4.12
N ASP A 147 18.06 13.65 3.86
CA ASP A 147 18.48 13.10 2.56
C ASP A 147 18.10 11.61 2.42
N ARG A 148 17.07 11.18 3.14
CA ARG A 148 16.59 9.80 3.15
C ARG A 148 16.18 9.37 1.75
N GLN A 149 16.58 8.15 1.39
CA GLN A 149 16.24 7.54 0.11
C GLN A 149 14.99 6.67 0.24
N ILE A 150 14.11 6.78 -0.75
CA ILE A 150 12.90 6.00 -0.93
C ILE A 150 13.10 5.19 -2.21
N SER A 151 13.18 3.87 -2.09
CA SER A 151 13.40 2.97 -3.22
C SER A 151 12.08 2.28 -3.59
N ILE A 152 11.77 2.24 -4.88
CA ILE A 152 10.63 1.52 -5.44
C ILE A 152 11.21 0.44 -6.34
N GLU A 153 10.96 -0.81 -5.99
CA GLU A 153 11.62 -1.95 -6.63
C GLU A 153 10.59 -2.91 -7.21
N ARG A 154 10.50 -2.97 -8.52
CA ARG A 154 9.69 -3.95 -9.24
C ARG A 154 10.50 -5.23 -9.44
N TYR A 155 9.89 -6.36 -9.15
CA TYR A 155 10.50 -7.66 -9.36
C TYR A 155 9.53 -8.57 -10.12
N SER A 156 9.96 -9.05 -11.29
CA SER A 156 9.32 -10.15 -12.03
C SER A 156 10.10 -11.43 -11.74
N TYR A 157 9.41 -12.45 -11.24
CA TYR A 157 10.00 -13.76 -11.00
C TYR A 157 9.77 -14.75 -12.16
N GLY A 158 9.00 -14.37 -13.19
CA GLY A 158 8.75 -15.20 -14.36
C GLY A 158 8.39 -16.65 -13.99
N ASN A 159 9.24 -17.60 -14.42
CA ASN A 159 9.04 -19.03 -14.19
C ASN A 159 9.80 -19.59 -12.97
N GLU A 160 10.37 -18.75 -12.09
CA GLU A 160 11.16 -19.19 -10.92
C GLU A 160 10.30 -19.80 -9.78
N LEU A 161 9.08 -20.22 -10.05
CA LEU A 161 8.17 -20.73 -9.04
C LEU A 161 8.65 -22.10 -8.49
N PRO A 162 8.58 -22.30 -7.17
CA PRO A 162 8.74 -23.62 -6.56
C PRO A 162 7.68 -24.60 -7.10
N ASP A 163 8.08 -25.86 -7.31
CA ASP A 163 7.11 -26.93 -7.53
C ASP A 163 6.45 -27.28 -6.19
N TRP A 164 5.33 -26.61 -5.88
CA TRP A 164 4.56 -26.74 -4.63
C TRP A 164 4.21 -28.19 -4.29
N SER A 165 3.99 -29.03 -5.32
CA SER A 165 3.61 -30.43 -5.17
C SER A 165 4.75 -31.33 -4.63
N LYS A 166 5.99 -30.84 -4.66
CA LYS A 166 7.19 -31.58 -4.23
C LYS A 166 7.84 -31.00 -2.96
N GLN A 167 7.21 -30.00 -2.33
CA GLN A 167 7.75 -29.34 -1.14
C GLN A 167 7.46 -30.15 0.13
N ASN A 168 8.35 -31.10 0.45
CA ASN A 168 8.29 -31.92 1.67
C ASN A 168 8.71 -31.16 2.95
N ILE A 169 8.44 -29.86 3.01
CA ILE A 169 8.72 -29.01 4.17
C ILE A 169 7.55 -29.13 5.14
N LEU A 170 7.83 -29.52 6.37
CA LEU A 170 6.82 -29.59 7.42
C LEU A 170 6.41 -28.18 7.88
N LEU A 171 5.13 -28.03 8.22
CA LEU A 171 4.64 -26.82 8.87
C LEU A 171 5.10 -26.78 10.32
N GLU A 172 5.78 -25.69 10.68
CA GLU A 172 6.26 -25.42 12.03
C GLU A 172 5.37 -24.36 12.68
N SER A 173 4.60 -24.73 13.71
CA SER A 173 3.68 -23.79 14.35
C SER A 173 4.41 -22.66 15.08
N SER A 174 5.64 -22.91 15.52
CA SER A 174 6.54 -21.92 16.13
C SER A 174 6.91 -20.77 15.19
N LYS A 175 6.89 -21.01 13.86
CA LYS A 175 7.16 -20.02 12.83
C LYS A 175 5.92 -19.28 12.34
N ILE A 176 4.75 -19.52 12.93
CA ILE A 176 3.49 -18.89 12.53
C ILE A 176 2.85 -18.30 13.77
N ASN A 177 2.93 -17.00 13.92
CA ASN A 177 2.31 -16.27 15.01
C ASN A 177 1.00 -15.64 14.53
N ILE A 178 -0.03 -15.64 15.37
CA ILE A 178 -1.32 -15.03 15.05
C ILE A 178 -1.51 -13.85 15.99
N ILE A 179 -1.46 -12.64 15.43
CA ILE A 179 -1.51 -11.37 16.16
C ILE A 179 -2.87 -10.67 15.97
N THR A 180 -3.25 -9.85 16.93
CA THR A 180 -4.51 -9.07 16.90
C THR A 180 -4.28 -7.60 16.58
N ASP A 181 -3.04 -7.13 16.71
CA ASP A 181 -2.59 -5.78 16.35
C ASP A 181 -2.64 -5.53 14.85
N ARG A 182 -2.43 -4.26 14.45
CA ARG A 182 -2.30 -3.88 13.05
C ARG A 182 -0.94 -4.33 12.51
N MET A 183 -0.83 -4.47 11.19
CA MET A 183 0.39 -5.00 10.57
C MET A 183 1.55 -4.01 10.71
N GLU A 184 1.27 -2.73 10.46
CA GLU A 184 2.20 -1.60 10.57
C GLU A 184 2.55 -1.22 12.02
N ASP A 185 1.96 -1.88 13.02
CA ASP A 185 2.26 -1.72 14.45
C ASP A 185 3.08 -2.90 15.01
N ALA A 186 3.46 -3.87 14.17
CA ALA A 186 4.26 -5.03 14.57
C ALA A 186 5.73 -4.63 14.84
N ASN A 187 6.01 -4.23 16.08
CA ASN A 187 7.28 -3.60 16.48
C ASN A 187 8.55 -4.43 16.31
N GLU A 188 8.45 -5.76 16.23
CA GLU A 188 9.61 -6.62 15.97
C GLU A 188 9.97 -6.71 14.49
N ALA A 189 9.11 -6.24 13.59
CA ALA A 189 9.30 -6.36 12.14
C ALA A 189 9.68 -5.02 11.49
N GLN A 190 10.49 -5.11 10.45
CA GLN A 190 10.97 -4.02 9.60
C GLN A 190 10.25 -3.98 8.26
N GLY A 191 9.26 -4.84 8.04
CA GLY A 191 8.39 -4.75 6.87
C GLY A 191 7.06 -5.48 7.03
N PHE A 192 6.08 -5.07 6.24
CA PHE A 192 4.75 -5.67 6.23
C PHE A 192 4.09 -5.61 4.87
N VAL A 193 3.09 -6.47 4.67
CA VAL A 193 2.37 -6.61 3.41
C VAL A 193 1.37 -5.48 3.18
N ASP A 194 1.40 -4.94 1.97
CA ASP A 194 0.33 -4.14 1.37
C ASP A 194 -0.60 -5.03 0.53
N PHE A 195 -1.90 -4.97 0.82
CA PHE A 195 -2.95 -5.71 0.13
C PHE A 195 -3.39 -4.96 -1.13
N ALA A 196 -2.44 -4.84 -2.06
CA ALA A 196 -2.53 -3.95 -3.19
C ALA A 196 -3.61 -4.36 -4.21
N ASN A 197 -4.02 -3.38 -5.02
CA ASN A 197 -4.58 -3.61 -6.34
C ASN A 197 -3.45 -3.81 -7.39
N LYS A 198 -3.68 -4.61 -8.44
CA LYS A 198 -2.69 -4.79 -9.51
C LYS A 198 -2.35 -3.48 -10.24
N HIS A 199 -3.30 -2.56 -10.29
CA HIS A 199 -3.06 -1.15 -10.57
C HIS A 199 -2.86 -0.50 -9.21
N LEU A 200 -1.62 -0.17 -8.82
CA LEU A 200 -1.39 0.34 -7.47
C LEU A 200 -2.29 1.52 -7.19
N HIS A 201 -3.07 1.45 -6.11
CA HIS A 201 -4.08 2.46 -5.79
C HIS A 201 -5.03 2.78 -6.95
N ILE A 202 -5.38 1.81 -7.81
CA ILE A 202 -6.13 2.03 -9.06
C ILE A 202 -5.55 3.14 -9.96
N HIS A 203 -4.25 3.41 -9.81
CA HIS A 203 -3.49 4.53 -10.37
C HIS A 203 -4.02 5.93 -10.03
N ARG A 204 -4.79 6.10 -8.94
CA ARG A 204 -5.39 7.39 -8.53
C ARG A 204 -5.59 7.51 -7.01
N ILE A 205 -5.50 8.72 -6.49
CA ILE A 205 -5.82 9.01 -5.08
C ILE A 205 -7.31 9.37 -4.95
N ILE A 206 -8.16 8.39 -4.63
CA ILE A 206 -9.62 8.56 -4.46
C ILE A 206 -10.05 8.57 -2.98
N PRO A 207 -11.26 9.01 -2.62
CA PRO A 207 -11.82 8.89 -1.25
C PRO A 207 -12.15 7.45 -0.82
N SER A 208 -11.12 6.59 -0.73
CA SER A 208 -11.18 5.21 -0.24
C SER A 208 -10.27 5.05 1.00
N ALA A 209 -10.56 4.08 1.85
CA ALA A 209 -9.74 3.72 3.02
C ALA A 209 -9.80 2.22 3.29
N THR A 210 -9.61 1.41 2.24
CA THR A 210 -9.21 0.02 2.45
C THR A 210 -7.76 -0.03 2.94
N GLN A 211 -7.19 -1.22 3.14
CA GLN A 211 -5.89 -1.34 3.80
C GLN A 211 -4.77 -0.61 3.04
N GLU A 212 -4.73 -0.70 1.72
CA GLU A 212 -3.75 -0.01 0.86
C GLU A 212 -3.86 1.52 1.04
N GLU A 213 -5.07 2.09 0.96
CA GLU A 213 -5.21 3.55 1.06
C GLU A 213 -4.98 4.11 2.46
N VAL A 214 -5.31 3.36 3.50
CA VAL A 214 -4.98 3.71 4.88
C VAL A 214 -3.47 3.75 5.06
N LEU A 215 -2.77 2.73 4.55
CA LEU A 215 -1.32 2.62 4.62
C LEU A 215 -0.65 3.81 3.94
N PHE A 216 -0.98 4.10 2.68
CA PHE A 216 -0.33 5.20 1.95
C PHE A 216 -0.75 6.57 2.50
N SER A 217 -1.91 6.70 3.14
CA SER A 217 -2.23 7.93 3.90
C SER A 217 -1.33 8.09 5.12
N CYS A 218 -0.89 6.99 5.74
CA CYS A 218 0.04 7.02 6.87
C CYS A 218 1.51 7.19 6.44
N CYS A 219 1.85 6.67 5.27
CA CYS A 219 3.17 6.72 4.65
C CYS A 219 3.10 7.37 3.25
N PRO A 220 2.87 8.69 3.11
CA PRO A 220 2.56 9.32 1.82
C PRO A 220 3.61 9.11 0.73
N GLU A 221 4.86 8.89 1.09
CA GLU A 221 5.94 8.59 0.15
C GLU A 221 5.71 7.32 -0.68
N ALA A 222 4.87 6.40 -0.18
CA ALA A 222 4.45 5.23 -0.94
C ALA A 222 3.67 5.61 -2.22
N PHE A 223 3.00 6.77 -2.26
CA PHE A 223 2.31 7.27 -3.46
C PHE A 223 3.24 7.48 -4.65
N LEU A 224 4.56 7.60 -4.46
CA LEU A 224 5.52 7.63 -5.56
C LEU A 224 5.44 6.37 -6.44
N SER A 225 5.04 5.23 -5.87
CA SER A 225 4.87 3.98 -6.63
C SER A 225 3.76 4.07 -7.67
N ILE A 226 2.72 4.88 -7.44
CA ILE A 226 1.64 5.12 -8.41
C ILE A 226 2.18 5.80 -9.67
N LEU A 227 3.15 6.70 -9.51
CA LEU A 227 3.74 7.48 -10.61
C LEU A 227 4.65 6.66 -11.51
N VAL A 228 5.29 5.61 -10.98
CA VAL A 228 6.35 4.91 -11.73
C VAL A 228 5.99 3.47 -12.08
N CYS A 229 5.09 2.80 -11.35
CA CYS A 229 4.81 1.40 -11.59
C CYS A 229 3.71 1.21 -12.65
N ASP A 230 4.02 0.46 -13.70
CA ASP A 230 3.00 -0.14 -14.55
C ASP A 230 2.13 -1.14 -13.76
N THR A 231 0.99 -1.52 -14.34
CA THR A 231 0.13 -2.58 -13.80
C THR A 231 0.92 -3.86 -13.56
N LEU A 232 0.78 -4.43 -12.36
CA LEU A 232 1.41 -5.69 -11.97
C LEU A 232 0.84 -6.85 -12.79
N GLN A 233 1.73 -7.64 -13.38
CA GLN A 233 1.41 -8.94 -13.95
C GLN A 233 1.32 -10.00 -12.84
N ASP A 234 0.84 -11.19 -13.19
CA ASP A 234 0.65 -12.30 -12.26
C ASP A 234 1.96 -12.81 -11.62
N ASP A 235 3.10 -12.50 -12.22
CA ASP A 235 4.44 -12.90 -11.79
C ASP A 235 5.27 -11.75 -11.19
N GLU A 236 4.60 -10.65 -10.79
CA GLU A 236 5.29 -9.44 -10.35
C GLU A 236 4.88 -8.99 -8.94
N ILE A 237 5.85 -8.42 -8.22
CA ILE A 237 5.64 -7.77 -6.93
C ILE A 237 6.42 -6.44 -6.91
N VAL A 238 6.07 -5.56 -5.98
CA VAL A 238 6.82 -4.33 -5.72
C VAL A 238 7.26 -4.30 -4.26
N ILE A 239 8.47 -3.81 -4.00
CA ILE A 239 8.92 -3.50 -2.64
C ILE A 239 9.18 -2.01 -2.55
N LEU A 240 8.53 -1.35 -1.59
CA LEU A 240 8.80 0.04 -1.26
C LEU A 240 9.71 0.07 -0.04
N ARG A 241 10.86 0.72 -0.15
CA ARG A 241 11.85 0.79 0.92
C ARG A 241 12.10 2.21 1.37
N GLY A 242 12.39 2.34 2.65
CA GLY A 242 12.71 3.62 3.25
C GLY A 242 11.50 4.53 3.40
N CYS A 243 10.28 4.09 3.10
CA CYS A 243 9.05 4.86 3.32
C CYS A 243 8.87 5.12 4.81
N LYS A 244 8.65 6.39 5.15
CA LYS A 244 8.44 6.84 6.52
C LYS A 244 6.97 6.95 6.84
N ARG A 245 6.59 6.49 8.03
CA ARG A 245 5.24 6.68 8.58
C ARG A 245 5.18 8.02 9.29
N PHE A 246 4.36 8.94 8.77
CA PHE A 246 4.19 10.29 9.32
C PHE A 246 2.99 10.38 10.25
N ILE A 247 1.98 9.53 10.04
CA ILE A 247 0.65 9.72 10.60
C ILE A 247 0.22 8.50 11.41
N ASN A 248 -0.43 8.79 12.54
CA ASN A 248 -1.20 7.83 13.30
C ASN A 248 -2.69 7.98 12.99
N TYR A 249 -3.45 6.90 13.11
CA TYR A 249 -4.85 6.88 12.68
C TYR A 249 -5.72 5.95 13.53
N THR A 250 -7.03 6.17 13.43
CA THR A 250 -8.07 5.27 13.92
C THR A 250 -9.06 4.92 12.83
N GLY A 251 -9.84 3.86 13.05
CA GLY A 251 -10.89 3.45 12.13
C GLY A 251 -10.38 2.70 10.89
N TYR A 252 -11.31 2.51 9.97
CA TYR A 252 -11.15 1.80 8.70
C TYR A 252 -12.31 2.14 7.78
N GLU A 253 -12.09 2.13 6.46
CA GLU A 253 -13.11 2.51 5.48
C GLU A 253 -13.74 3.85 5.88
N ASP A 254 -15.07 3.92 5.99
CA ASP A 254 -15.81 5.15 6.29
C ASP A 254 -15.52 5.74 7.69
N THR A 255 -14.86 4.98 8.58
CA THR A 255 -14.48 5.45 9.92
C THR A 255 -13.03 5.89 10.05
N PHE A 256 -12.25 5.84 8.96
CA PHE A 256 -10.86 6.26 8.97
C PHE A 256 -10.73 7.73 9.41
N CYS A 257 -9.82 7.98 10.35
CA CYS A 257 -9.64 9.30 10.94
C CYS A 257 -8.17 9.53 11.32
N TYR A 258 -7.66 10.72 10.99
CA TYR A 258 -6.35 11.19 11.42
C TYR A 258 -6.31 11.30 12.96
N LYS A 259 -5.24 10.77 13.58
CA LYS A 259 -5.09 10.69 15.04
C LYS A 259 -3.78 11.29 15.56
N GLY A 260 -3.15 12.18 14.80
CA GLY A 260 -1.88 12.79 15.19
C GLY A 260 -0.68 12.24 14.43
N HIS A 261 0.50 12.69 14.84
CA HIS A 261 1.77 12.30 14.23
C HIS A 261 2.21 10.92 14.70
N TYR A 262 2.87 10.19 13.81
CA TYR A 262 3.72 9.07 14.16
C TYR A 262 5.13 9.62 14.32
N HIS A 263 5.85 9.26 15.38
CA HIS A 263 7.13 9.90 15.72
C HIS A 263 8.34 8.96 15.59
N GLU A 264 9.53 9.53 15.39
CA GLU A 264 10.80 8.80 15.17
C GLU A 264 11.22 7.88 16.31
N GLN A 265 10.72 8.09 17.53
CA GLN A 265 10.99 7.20 18.66
C GLN A 265 10.30 5.84 18.51
N ASN A 266 9.34 5.70 17.58
CA ASN A 266 8.70 4.42 17.32
C ASN A 266 9.64 3.52 16.48
N PRO A 267 9.81 2.25 16.86
CA PRO A 267 10.73 1.33 16.16
C PRO A 267 10.30 1.02 14.73
N THR A 268 9.04 1.26 14.38
CA THR A 268 8.43 1.02 13.07
C THR A 268 8.20 2.31 12.28
N TYR A 269 8.92 3.38 12.62
CA TYR A 269 8.80 4.67 11.96
C TYR A 269 9.19 4.63 10.47
N ILE A 270 10.10 3.72 10.10
CA ILE A 270 10.45 3.39 8.71
C ILE A 270 10.38 1.88 8.59
N GLN A 271 9.60 1.38 7.62
CA GLN A 271 9.44 -0.04 7.34
C GLN A 271 9.37 -0.26 5.82
N ASP A 272 9.82 -1.43 5.37
CA ASP A 272 9.59 -1.89 4.01
C ASP A 272 8.10 -2.24 3.82
N ILE A 273 7.52 -1.83 2.70
CA ILE A 273 6.16 -2.18 2.32
C ILE A 273 6.24 -3.21 1.18
N LEU A 274 5.73 -4.41 1.44
CA LEU A 274 5.74 -5.53 0.50
C LEU A 274 4.42 -5.51 -0.27
N VAL A 275 4.47 -5.03 -1.51
CA VAL A 275 3.29 -4.78 -2.35
C VAL A 275 3.01 -6.00 -3.22
N LEU A 276 1.86 -6.63 -3.00
CA LEU A 276 1.36 -7.73 -3.82
C LEU A 276 -0.17 -7.71 -3.91
N ASP A 277 -0.68 -7.88 -5.12
CA ASP A 277 -2.11 -7.93 -5.40
C ASP A 277 -2.63 -9.37 -5.39
N ALA A 278 -3.82 -9.61 -4.86
CA ALA A 278 -4.48 -10.92 -4.86
C ALA A 278 -5.40 -11.11 -6.07
N CYS A 279 -5.68 -12.36 -6.46
CA CYS A 279 -6.67 -12.61 -7.51
C CYS A 279 -8.06 -12.14 -7.07
N TYR A 280 -8.87 -11.60 -7.98
CA TYR A 280 -10.19 -11.03 -7.67
C TYR A 280 -11.34 -12.05 -7.66
N SER A 281 -11.16 -13.17 -8.35
CA SER A 281 -12.21 -14.16 -8.59
C SER A 281 -11.62 -15.53 -8.80
N SER A 282 -12.49 -16.55 -8.87
CA SER A 282 -12.07 -17.94 -9.13
C SER A 282 -10.92 -18.38 -8.22
N HIS A 283 -10.97 -17.93 -6.96
CA HIS A 283 -9.88 -18.02 -5.99
C HIS A 283 -9.35 -19.43 -5.89
N PHE A 284 -10.23 -20.43 -5.92
CA PHE A 284 -9.87 -21.83 -5.76
C PHE A 284 -9.22 -22.47 -6.98
N THR A 285 -9.28 -21.88 -8.18
CA THR A 285 -8.69 -22.50 -9.38
C THR A 285 -7.20 -22.77 -9.23
N ARG A 286 -6.70 -23.89 -9.77
CA ARG A 286 -5.27 -24.25 -9.74
C ARG A 286 -4.35 -23.10 -10.18
N ASN A 287 -4.73 -22.37 -11.22
CA ASN A 287 -3.97 -21.21 -11.70
C ASN A 287 -3.88 -20.12 -10.62
N ASN A 288 -5.00 -19.74 -10.01
CA ASN A 288 -5.02 -18.71 -8.97
C ASN A 288 -4.41 -19.19 -7.63
N VAL A 289 -4.40 -20.50 -7.36
CA VAL A 289 -3.63 -21.09 -6.26
C VAL A 289 -2.13 -20.86 -6.48
N ASN A 290 -1.61 -21.27 -7.64
CA ASN A 290 -0.19 -21.12 -7.96
C ASN A 290 0.24 -19.65 -8.04
N ARG A 291 -0.61 -18.81 -8.61
CA ARG A 291 -0.37 -17.38 -8.79
C ARG A 291 -0.25 -16.66 -7.45
N ASP A 292 -1.21 -16.84 -6.55
CA ASP A 292 -1.15 -16.18 -5.24
C ASP A 292 -0.04 -16.75 -4.34
N LEU A 293 0.22 -18.06 -4.40
CA LEU A 293 1.37 -18.67 -3.73
C LEU A 293 2.69 -18.05 -4.23
N GLY A 294 2.81 -17.88 -5.55
CA GLY A 294 3.94 -17.26 -6.21
C GLY A 294 4.19 -15.84 -5.75
N LYS A 295 3.16 -14.98 -5.76
CA LYS A 295 3.26 -13.59 -5.30
C LYS A 295 3.65 -13.50 -3.83
N ALA A 296 3.00 -14.26 -2.96
CA ALA A 296 3.35 -14.29 -1.53
C ALA A 296 4.81 -14.72 -1.34
N TRP A 297 5.24 -15.80 -2.00
CA TRP A 297 6.62 -16.28 -1.90
C TRP A 297 7.64 -15.28 -2.43
N ALA A 298 7.38 -14.67 -3.59
CA ALA A 298 8.29 -13.70 -4.19
C ALA A 298 8.43 -12.45 -3.30
N ALA A 299 7.32 -11.93 -2.77
CA ALA A 299 7.35 -10.81 -1.84
C ALA A 299 8.14 -11.16 -0.57
N PHE A 300 7.84 -12.30 0.06
CA PHE A 300 8.50 -12.68 1.30
C PHE A 300 9.99 -13.00 1.11
N LYS A 301 10.37 -13.60 -0.02
CA LYS A 301 11.77 -13.84 -0.41
C LYS A 301 12.54 -12.54 -0.65
N LYS A 302 11.87 -11.46 -1.04
CA LYS A 302 12.46 -10.13 -1.26
C LYS A 302 12.41 -9.23 -0.03
N SER A 303 11.78 -9.68 1.06
CA SER A 303 11.91 -9.05 2.38
C SER A 303 13.36 -9.05 2.81
N LYS A 304 13.81 -7.94 3.41
CA LYS A 304 15.10 -7.89 4.11
C LYS A 304 15.00 -8.35 5.56
N ASP A 305 13.78 -8.51 6.06
CA ASP A 305 13.50 -8.92 7.43
C ASP A 305 13.21 -10.43 7.51
N GLU A 306 13.62 -11.03 8.63
CA GLU A 306 13.37 -12.43 8.96
C GLU A 306 11.94 -12.64 9.51
N ILE A 307 11.28 -11.57 9.96
CA ILE A 307 9.88 -11.58 10.38
C ILE A 307 9.02 -11.00 9.24
N ILE A 308 8.06 -11.79 8.76
CA ILE A 308 7.11 -11.35 7.74
C ILE A 308 5.79 -11.00 8.42
N VAL A 309 5.31 -9.78 8.23
CA VAL A 309 4.01 -9.36 8.77
C VAL A 309 2.99 -9.26 7.65
N THR A 310 1.85 -9.95 7.82
CA THR A 310 0.76 -9.95 6.85
C THR A 310 -0.58 -10.13 7.57
N GLY A 311 -1.65 -10.41 6.82
CA GLY A 311 -2.96 -10.72 7.36
C GLY A 311 -3.92 -11.18 6.28
N LYS A 312 -5.13 -10.61 6.31
CA LYS A 312 -6.29 -10.99 5.47
C LYS A 312 -6.17 -10.55 3.99
N TRP A 313 -5.01 -10.82 3.39
CA TRP A 313 -4.67 -10.47 2.00
C TRP A 313 -5.68 -11.04 1.00
N GLY A 314 -6.36 -10.15 0.27
CA GLY A 314 -7.36 -10.51 -0.72
C GLY A 314 -8.70 -11.01 -0.17
N CYS A 315 -8.94 -10.93 1.15
CA CYS A 315 -10.18 -11.42 1.77
C CYS A 315 -11.24 -10.34 2.06
N GLY A 316 -10.92 -9.06 1.80
CA GLY A 316 -11.85 -7.94 1.93
C GLY A 316 -12.66 -7.75 0.65
N VAL A 317 -12.50 -6.60 -0.01
CA VAL A 317 -13.16 -6.25 -1.28
C VAL A 317 -12.99 -7.32 -2.37
N PHE A 318 -11.88 -8.07 -2.36
CA PHE A 318 -11.62 -9.11 -3.37
C PHE A 318 -12.26 -10.48 -3.06
N GLY A 319 -12.93 -10.63 -1.92
CA GLY A 319 -13.80 -11.77 -1.63
C GLY A 319 -13.10 -13.13 -1.50
N GLY A 320 -11.80 -13.16 -1.23
CA GLY A 320 -11.06 -14.40 -0.99
C GLY A 320 -11.40 -15.05 0.35
N ASP A 321 -11.35 -16.38 0.40
CA ASP A 321 -11.57 -17.13 1.64
C ASP A 321 -10.41 -16.93 2.64
N LEU A 322 -10.75 -16.63 3.89
CA LEU A 322 -9.80 -16.29 4.97
C LEU A 322 -8.84 -17.45 5.29
N ILE A 323 -9.35 -18.68 5.37
CA ILE A 323 -8.55 -19.85 5.72
C ILE A 323 -7.66 -20.22 4.54
N PHE A 324 -8.21 -20.17 3.34
CA PHE A 324 -7.51 -20.50 2.12
C PHE A 324 -6.34 -19.55 1.83
N LYS A 325 -6.55 -18.24 1.98
CA LYS A 325 -5.48 -17.23 1.84
C LYS A 325 -4.46 -17.32 2.97
N PHE A 326 -4.86 -17.66 4.19
CA PHE A 326 -3.94 -17.95 5.29
C PHE A 326 -3.01 -19.14 4.94
N LEU A 327 -3.58 -20.26 4.48
CA LEU A 327 -2.82 -21.46 4.11
C LEU A 327 -1.79 -21.19 3.01
N ARG A 328 -2.14 -20.36 2.01
CA ARG A 328 -1.19 -19.96 0.95
C ARG A 328 -0.02 -19.18 1.51
N GLN A 329 -0.28 -18.20 2.37
CA GLN A 329 0.76 -17.36 2.94
C GLN A 329 1.70 -18.15 3.85
N ILE A 330 1.20 -19.06 4.69
CA ILE A 330 2.08 -19.92 5.50
C ILE A 330 2.89 -20.88 4.63
N CYS A 331 2.31 -21.43 3.55
CA CYS A 331 3.04 -22.30 2.62
C CYS A 331 4.19 -21.54 1.95
N ALA A 332 3.92 -20.34 1.43
CA ALA A 332 4.92 -19.47 0.84
C ALA A 332 6.05 -19.13 1.84
N ALA A 333 5.70 -18.82 3.08
CA ALA A 333 6.66 -18.47 4.13
C ALA A 333 7.56 -19.64 4.54
N MET A 334 7.04 -20.88 4.62
CA MET A 334 7.85 -22.05 4.98
C MET A 334 8.99 -22.33 3.99
N LEU A 335 8.85 -21.91 2.73
CA LEU A 335 9.88 -22.11 1.70
C LEU A 335 11.09 -21.18 1.85
N LEU A 336 11.04 -20.19 2.73
CA LEU A 336 12.13 -19.23 2.94
C LEU A 336 13.30 -19.84 3.76
N GLY A 337 13.07 -20.99 4.42
CA GLY A 337 14.11 -21.74 5.11
C GLY A 337 14.74 -20.96 6.27
N ASN A 338 16.08 -20.91 6.31
CA ASN A 338 16.84 -20.35 7.43
C ASN A 338 16.83 -18.82 7.50
N HIS A 339 16.45 -18.12 6.42
CA HIS A 339 16.34 -16.66 6.38
C HIS A 339 15.01 -16.14 6.97
N PHE A 340 14.18 -17.05 7.48
CA PHE A 340 12.84 -16.76 7.96
C PHE A 340 12.68 -17.26 9.39
N LYS A 341 12.42 -16.31 10.27
CA LYS A 341 12.18 -16.54 11.69
C LYS A 341 10.72 -16.91 11.94
N ARG A 342 9.78 -16.08 11.48
CA ARG A 342 8.33 -16.32 11.61
C ARG A 342 7.46 -15.42 10.73
N LEU A 343 6.23 -15.85 10.51
CA LEU A 343 5.15 -15.08 9.91
C LEU A 343 4.23 -14.59 11.03
N ASP A 344 4.11 -13.28 11.20
CA ASP A 344 3.14 -12.64 12.08
C ASP A 344 1.88 -12.32 11.27
N TYR A 345 0.82 -13.11 11.44
CA TYR A 345 -0.44 -12.99 10.71
C TYR A 345 -1.47 -12.22 11.55
N SER A 346 -1.78 -10.99 11.12
CA SER A 346 -2.79 -10.14 11.74
C SER A 346 -4.21 -10.56 11.35
N VAL A 347 -5.02 -10.83 12.37
CA VAL A 347 -6.49 -10.98 12.23
C VAL A 347 -7.23 -9.67 12.45
N ARG A 348 -6.53 -8.62 12.92
CA ARG A 348 -7.03 -7.30 13.28
C ARG A 348 -8.24 -7.35 14.22
N GLY A 349 -8.00 -7.67 15.49
CA GLY A 349 -9.01 -7.75 16.55
C GLY A 349 -10.04 -8.89 16.43
N ASN A 350 -10.01 -9.71 15.37
CA ASN A 350 -10.96 -10.81 15.20
C ASN A 350 -10.52 -12.07 15.98
N GLU A 351 -10.90 -12.13 17.26
CA GLU A 351 -10.52 -13.22 18.17
C GLU A 351 -11.04 -14.60 17.75
N ASN A 352 -12.22 -14.65 17.09
CA ASN A 352 -12.78 -15.89 16.57
C ASN A 352 -11.91 -16.45 15.45
N LEU A 353 -11.51 -15.59 14.51
CA LEU A 353 -10.57 -15.95 13.45
C LEU A 353 -9.20 -16.33 14.05
N ALA A 354 -8.70 -15.59 15.04
CA ALA A 354 -7.44 -15.93 15.70
C ALA A 354 -7.46 -17.35 16.28
N SER A 355 -8.53 -17.67 17.02
CA SER A 355 -8.75 -18.99 17.61
C SER A 355 -8.81 -20.08 16.53
N LYS A 356 -9.50 -19.81 15.42
CA LYS A 356 -9.61 -20.73 14.28
C LYS A 356 -8.28 -20.99 13.61
N LEU A 357 -7.51 -19.94 13.30
CA LEU A 357 -6.20 -20.06 12.64
C LEU A 357 -5.19 -20.77 13.55
N LYS A 358 -5.20 -20.47 14.86
CA LYS A 358 -4.37 -21.20 15.85
C LYS A 358 -4.72 -22.68 15.88
N TYR A 359 -6.00 -23.05 15.87
CA TYR A 359 -6.43 -24.45 15.79
C TYR A 359 -5.91 -25.14 14.52
N ILE A 360 -6.08 -24.51 13.35
CA ILE A 360 -5.63 -25.06 12.06
C ILE A 360 -4.11 -25.24 12.05
N ARG A 361 -3.36 -24.20 12.42
CA ARG A 361 -1.89 -24.24 12.53
C ARG A 361 -1.41 -25.40 13.40
N ASN A 362 -1.98 -25.55 14.60
CA ASN A 362 -1.58 -26.60 15.54
C ASN A 362 -1.94 -28.00 15.00
N LYS A 363 -3.06 -28.14 14.29
CA LYS A 363 -3.48 -29.40 13.66
C LYS A 363 -2.57 -29.80 12.49
N LEU A 364 -2.18 -28.83 11.64
CA LEU A 364 -1.23 -29.06 10.55
C LEU A 364 0.09 -29.65 11.07
N GLU A 365 0.66 -29.03 12.11
CA GLU A 365 1.90 -29.51 12.73
C GLU A 365 1.72 -30.87 13.40
N LYS A 366 0.66 -31.04 14.22
CA LYS A 366 0.38 -32.31 14.92
C LYS A 366 0.25 -33.48 13.94
N ASN A 367 -0.39 -33.25 12.79
CA ASN A 367 -0.60 -34.25 11.76
C ASN A 367 0.59 -34.36 10.79
N LYS A 368 1.70 -33.66 11.05
CA LYS A 368 2.92 -33.63 10.22
C LYS A 368 2.62 -33.31 8.74
N ARG A 369 1.69 -32.38 8.50
CA ARG A 369 1.36 -31.94 7.14
C ARG A 369 2.51 -31.13 6.55
N THR A 370 2.89 -31.48 5.33
CA THR A 370 3.88 -30.75 4.54
C THR A 370 3.23 -29.64 3.71
N VAL A 371 4.03 -28.72 3.18
CA VAL A 371 3.56 -27.76 2.16
C VAL A 371 2.94 -28.48 0.97
N ALA A 372 3.53 -29.58 0.51
CA ALA A 372 2.98 -30.41 -0.56
C ALA A 372 1.59 -30.96 -0.20
N ASP A 373 1.38 -31.47 1.02
CA ASP A 373 0.07 -31.99 1.45
C ASP A 373 -1.02 -30.90 1.44
N ILE A 374 -0.69 -29.71 1.94
CA ILE A 374 -1.62 -28.58 1.99
C ILE A 374 -1.93 -28.09 0.58
N TYR A 375 -0.91 -27.97 -0.28
CA TYR A 375 -1.09 -27.63 -1.69
C TYR A 375 -2.02 -28.63 -2.40
N GLN A 376 -1.78 -29.94 -2.24
CA GLN A 376 -2.64 -30.96 -2.85
C GLN A 376 -4.08 -30.89 -2.35
N MET A 377 -4.29 -30.67 -1.04
CA MET A 377 -5.63 -30.46 -0.48
C MET A 377 -6.34 -29.26 -1.12
N MET A 378 -5.64 -28.13 -1.28
CA MET A 378 -6.19 -26.95 -1.96
C MET A 378 -6.55 -27.23 -3.43
N ILE A 379 -5.72 -28.00 -4.14
CA ILE A 379 -5.99 -28.39 -5.53
C ILE A 379 -7.16 -29.38 -5.63
N GLN A 380 -7.27 -30.33 -4.71
CA GLN A 380 -8.41 -31.26 -4.70
C GLN A 380 -9.73 -30.52 -4.48
N HIS A 381 -9.76 -29.54 -3.55
CA HIS A 381 -10.93 -28.69 -3.35
C HIS A 381 -11.32 -27.96 -4.65
N SER A 382 -10.35 -27.32 -5.32
CA SER A 382 -10.51 -26.65 -6.62
C SER A 382 -11.23 -27.51 -7.67
N GLU A 383 -10.84 -28.78 -7.76
CA GLU A 383 -11.37 -29.71 -8.76
C GLU A 383 -12.76 -30.22 -8.40
N THR A 384 -13.09 -30.28 -7.11
CA THR A 384 -14.43 -30.65 -6.62
C THR A 384 -15.45 -29.52 -6.75
N GLU A 385 -15.05 -28.25 -6.58
CA GLU A 385 -15.94 -27.09 -6.80
C GLU A 385 -16.51 -27.05 -8.22
N LYS A 386 -15.69 -27.39 -9.22
CA LYS A 386 -16.14 -27.44 -10.63
C LYS A 386 -17.24 -28.48 -10.90
N LYS A 387 -17.49 -29.41 -9.98
CA LYS A 387 -18.36 -30.59 -10.18
C LYS A 387 -19.69 -30.54 -9.43
N SER A 388 -19.93 -29.61 -8.51
CA SER A 388 -21.14 -29.59 -7.67
C SER A 388 -21.64 -28.18 -7.35
N ALA A 389 -22.96 -27.99 -7.42
CA ALA A 389 -23.64 -26.73 -7.11
C ALA A 389 -23.91 -26.51 -5.60
N SER A 390 -23.69 -27.52 -4.75
CA SER A 390 -23.82 -27.42 -3.29
C SER A 390 -22.58 -28.02 -2.62
N GLN A 391 -21.57 -27.18 -2.36
CA GLN A 391 -20.34 -27.56 -1.69
C GLN A 391 -20.26 -26.85 -0.33
N PRO A 392 -19.74 -27.54 0.72
CA PRO A 392 -19.50 -26.90 2.01
C PRO A 392 -18.44 -25.80 1.88
N GLU A 393 -18.48 -24.80 2.76
CA GLU A 393 -17.48 -23.74 2.82
C GLU A 393 -16.06 -24.34 2.95
N PHE A 394 -15.05 -23.66 2.41
CA PHE A 394 -13.67 -24.16 2.45
C PHE A 394 -13.19 -24.45 3.87
N SER A 395 -13.64 -23.68 4.88
CA SER A 395 -13.34 -23.96 6.29
C SER A 395 -13.77 -25.38 6.70
N ASP A 396 -15.01 -25.78 6.39
CA ASP A 396 -15.54 -27.11 6.72
C ASP A 396 -14.76 -28.22 6.01
N TYR A 397 -14.42 -27.98 4.74
CA TYR A 397 -13.59 -28.92 3.96
C TYR A 397 -12.21 -29.10 4.60
N CYS A 398 -11.54 -27.99 4.94
CA CYS A 398 -10.24 -27.98 5.60
C CYS A 398 -10.29 -28.70 6.94
N GLU A 399 -11.33 -28.49 7.74
CA GLU A 399 -11.50 -29.16 9.04
C GLU A 399 -11.72 -30.65 8.93
N LYS A 400 -12.52 -31.10 7.95
CA LYS A 400 -12.69 -32.53 7.69
C LYS A 400 -11.35 -33.17 7.31
N TRP A 401 -10.59 -32.53 6.43
CA TRP A 401 -9.26 -33.01 6.02
C TRP A 401 -8.21 -33.02 7.16
N LEU A 402 -8.31 -32.09 8.12
CA LEU A 402 -7.45 -32.07 9.31
C LEU A 402 -7.83 -33.13 10.36
N ASN A 403 -9.05 -33.68 10.29
CA ASN A 403 -9.55 -34.68 11.23
C ASN A 403 -9.62 -36.10 10.64
N SER A 404 -9.45 -36.24 9.32
CA SER A 404 -9.14 -37.51 8.64
C SER A 404 -7.66 -37.83 8.74
#